data_AF-A0A7W1KFX0-F1
#
_entry.id   AF-A0A7W1KFX0-F1
#
_cell.length_a   1.000
_cell.length_b   1.000
_cell.length_c   1.000
_cell.angle_alpha   90.00
_cell.angle_beta   90.00
_cell.angle_gamma   90.00
#
_symmetry.space_group_name_H-M   'P 1'
#
loop_
_entity.id
_entity.type
_entity.pdbx_description
1 polymer ?
#
loop_
_entity_poly.entity_id
_entity_poly.type
_entity_poly.pdbx_seq_one_letter_code
_entity_poly.pdbx_strand_id
1 'polypeptide(L)'
;MKSNTRSYNSRLNTSLSQFVPDGTQIFLDFIVSILLLATLNARAIWHFFTTGITADSQLDLGSLISEKAPAIEGVLGNLAHGRFIQVLFWLFVGCIVYILIWIVGNFFTNIRNDIVADEYLHPTSYKRAGYWGSIFSRKIFFVSILVILAAYIYSGLKLVATLADLTYLAFKDFEIVLSSLKLVGYLVTTAILVQIFFVLTGIATKTWKLIYKDL
;
A
#
# COMPACT_ATOMS: atom_id res chain seq x y z
N MET A 1 7.56 -41.46 21.36
CA MET A 1 7.79 -40.08 20.87
C MET A 1 7.61 -40.08 19.35
N LYS A 2 6.48 -39.61 18.82
CA LYS A 2 6.30 -39.46 17.36
C LYS A 2 7.00 -38.18 16.92
N SER A 3 8.09 -38.30 16.17
CA SER A 3 8.72 -37.14 15.53
C SER A 3 7.75 -36.59 14.49
N ASN A 4 7.25 -35.37 14.70
CA ASN A 4 6.51 -34.63 13.68
C ASN A 4 7.51 -34.14 12.62
N THR A 5 7.95 -35.05 11.76
CA THR A 5 8.66 -34.73 10.52
C THR A 5 7.67 -34.11 9.53
N ARG A 6 7.30 -32.85 9.75
CA ARG A 6 6.64 -32.04 8.71
C ARG A 6 7.61 -31.96 7.53
N SER A 7 7.31 -32.66 6.45
CA SER A 7 8.11 -32.70 5.23
C SER A 7 8.37 -31.27 4.73
N TYR A 8 9.58 -30.97 4.29
CA TYR A 8 9.98 -29.67 3.74
C TYR A 8 9.00 -29.13 2.67
N ASN A 9 8.34 -30.00 1.90
CA ASN A 9 7.31 -29.64 0.92
C ASN A 9 6.12 -28.90 1.51
N SER A 10 5.71 -29.16 2.77
CA SER A 10 4.56 -28.47 3.36
C SER A 10 4.87 -27.01 3.65
N ARG A 11 6.11 -26.69 4.03
CA ARG A 11 6.57 -25.30 4.29
C ARG A 11 6.67 -24.47 3.02
N LEU A 12 7.13 -25.07 1.92
CA LEU A 12 7.17 -24.39 0.61
C LEU A 12 5.76 -24.11 0.10
N ASN A 13 4.84 -25.06 0.23
CA ASN A 13 3.46 -24.88 -0.22
C ASN A 13 2.73 -23.75 0.55
N THR A 14 2.96 -23.64 1.86
CA THR A 14 2.41 -22.52 2.66
C THR A 14 3.02 -21.15 2.31
N SER A 15 4.25 -21.13 1.77
CA SER A 15 4.90 -19.90 1.32
C SER A 15 4.43 -19.48 -0.07
N LEU A 16 4.15 -20.44 -0.96
CA LEU A 16 3.66 -20.19 -2.32
C LEU A 16 2.20 -19.73 -2.33
N SER A 17 1.37 -20.26 -1.43
CA SER A 17 -0.04 -19.86 -1.27
C SER A 17 -0.20 -18.39 -0.84
N GLN A 18 0.87 -17.70 -0.46
CA GLN A 18 0.84 -16.28 -0.11
C GLN A 18 1.07 -15.35 -1.30
N PHE A 19 1.50 -15.89 -2.45
CA PHE A 19 1.66 -15.12 -3.69
C PHE A 19 0.41 -15.17 -4.57
N VAL A 20 -0.43 -16.19 -4.37
CA VAL A 20 -1.73 -16.31 -5.03
C VAL A 20 -2.78 -15.67 -4.11
N PRO A 21 -3.39 -14.54 -4.50
CA PRO A 21 -4.42 -13.92 -3.67
C PRO A 21 -5.63 -14.85 -3.55
N ASP A 22 -6.23 -14.89 -2.37
CA ASP A 22 -7.52 -15.50 -2.17
C ASP A 22 -8.62 -14.67 -2.86
N GLY A 23 -9.76 -15.27 -3.19
CA GLY A 23 -10.88 -14.57 -3.82
C GLY A 23 -11.34 -13.36 -3.02
N THR A 24 -11.27 -13.42 -1.69
CA THR A 24 -11.55 -12.29 -0.79
C THR A 24 -10.55 -11.15 -0.96
N GLN A 25 -9.26 -11.45 -1.12
CA GLN A 25 -8.22 -10.46 -1.35
C GLN A 25 -8.38 -9.80 -2.72
N ILE A 26 -8.65 -10.58 -3.77
CA ILE A 26 -8.94 -10.03 -5.10
C ILE A 26 -10.11 -9.05 -5.01
N PHE A 27 -11.21 -9.43 -4.35
CA PHE A 27 -12.37 -8.56 -4.18
C PHE A 27 -12.03 -7.26 -3.44
N LEU A 28 -11.24 -7.33 -2.37
CA LEU A 28 -10.77 -6.15 -1.64
C LEU A 28 -9.88 -5.25 -2.51
N ASP A 29 -8.96 -5.81 -3.29
CA ASP A 29 -8.09 -5.05 -4.19
C ASP A 29 -8.89 -4.33 -5.26
N PHE A 30 -9.96 -4.95 -5.77
CA PHE A 30 -10.91 -4.32 -6.68
C PHE A 30 -11.63 -3.13 -6.02
N ILE A 31 -12.12 -3.28 -4.79
CA ILE A 31 -12.75 -2.17 -4.04
C ILE A 31 -11.75 -1.02 -3.85
N VAL A 32 -10.53 -1.32 -3.40
CA VAL A 32 -9.48 -0.32 -3.18
C VAL A 32 -9.15 0.40 -4.49
N SER A 33 -9.12 -0.32 -5.62
CA SER A 33 -8.84 0.25 -6.93
C SER A 33 -9.93 1.22 -7.39
N ILE A 34 -11.20 0.85 -7.19
CA ILE A 34 -12.34 1.73 -7.47
C ILE A 34 -12.24 3.00 -6.63
N LEU A 35 -11.97 2.86 -5.32
CA LEU A 35 -11.84 4.00 -4.41
C LEU A 35 -10.66 4.90 -4.79
N LEU A 36 -9.51 4.33 -5.14
CA LEU A 36 -8.34 5.07 -5.58
C LEU A 36 -8.61 5.87 -6.85
N LEU A 37 -9.14 5.22 -7.90
CA LEU A 37 -9.47 5.89 -9.15
C LEU A 37 -10.56 6.95 -8.97
N ALA A 38 -11.58 6.68 -8.16
CA ALA A 38 -12.64 7.63 -7.86
C ALA A 38 -12.13 8.84 -7.07
N THR A 39 -11.25 8.62 -6.10
CA THR A 39 -10.69 9.69 -5.26
C THR A 39 -9.75 10.59 -6.07
N LEU A 40 -8.89 10.00 -6.91
CA LEU A 40 -8.00 10.77 -7.78
C LEU A 40 -8.77 11.54 -8.86
N ASN A 41 -9.90 11.00 -9.32
CA ASN A 41 -10.81 11.68 -10.24
C ASN A 41 -11.92 12.48 -9.55
N ALA A 42 -11.91 12.64 -8.22
CA ALA A 42 -13.04 13.20 -7.48
C ALA A 42 -13.40 14.61 -7.96
N ARG A 43 -12.39 15.43 -8.28
CA ARG A 43 -12.59 16.78 -8.82
C ARG A 43 -13.28 16.76 -10.19
N ALA A 44 -12.95 15.79 -11.02
CA ALA A 44 -13.48 15.67 -12.36
C ALA A 44 -14.91 15.12 -12.36
N ILE A 45 -15.17 14.13 -11.49
CA ILE A 45 -16.51 13.61 -11.20
C ILE A 45 -17.40 14.74 -10.66
N TRP A 46 -16.89 15.51 -9.69
CA TRP A 46 -17.60 16.66 -9.12
C TRP A 46 -17.94 17.69 -10.20
N HIS A 47 -16.98 18.04 -11.05
CA HIS A 47 -17.19 18.97 -12.16
C HIS A 47 -18.26 18.46 -13.15
N PHE A 48 -18.24 17.17 -13.50
CA PHE A 48 -19.26 16.56 -14.37
C PHE A 48 -20.68 16.71 -13.79
N PHE A 49 -20.84 16.46 -12.49
CA PHE A 49 -22.14 16.64 -11.82
C PHE A 49 -22.56 18.11 -11.68
N THR A 50 -21.63 19.06 -11.58
CA THR A 50 -21.98 20.48 -11.43
C THR A 50 -22.18 21.22 -12.75
N THR A 51 -21.53 20.79 -13.85
CA THR A 51 -21.61 21.46 -15.16
C THR A 51 -22.35 20.68 -16.23
N GLY A 52 -22.43 19.34 -16.15
CA GLY A 52 -23.08 18.49 -17.15
C GLY A 52 -24.61 18.39 -17.01
N ILE A 53 -25.18 18.94 -15.95
CA ILE A 53 -26.62 18.92 -15.68
C ILE A 53 -27.25 20.23 -16.17
N THR A 54 -27.51 20.33 -17.48
CA THR A 54 -28.26 21.46 -18.07
C THR A 54 -29.72 21.08 -18.37
N ALA A 55 -30.60 21.86 -17.73
CA ALA A 55 -31.98 22.26 -18.08
C ALA A 55 -33.18 21.30 -17.95
N ASP A 56 -33.29 20.17 -18.64
CA ASP A 56 -34.64 19.61 -18.91
C ASP A 56 -35.09 18.37 -18.11
N SER A 57 -34.29 17.88 -17.16
CA SER A 57 -34.67 16.76 -16.27
C SER A 57 -34.49 17.07 -14.79
N GLN A 58 -34.93 18.27 -14.39
CA GLN A 58 -35.09 18.70 -13.00
C GLN A 58 -36.15 17.87 -12.26
N LEU A 59 -35.84 16.63 -11.90
CA LEU A 59 -36.41 16.02 -10.72
C LEU A 59 -35.28 15.69 -9.73
N ASP A 60 -35.05 16.69 -8.89
CA ASP A 60 -34.66 16.62 -7.48
C ASP A 60 -33.16 16.45 -7.11
N LEU A 61 -32.32 15.78 -7.89
CA LEU A 61 -30.94 15.53 -7.43
C LEU A 61 -30.00 16.75 -7.54
N GLY A 62 -30.06 17.48 -8.66
CA GLY A 62 -29.20 18.64 -8.90
C GLY A 62 -29.53 19.83 -8.00
N SER A 63 -30.82 20.02 -7.67
CA SER A 63 -31.28 21.04 -6.72
C SER A 63 -30.85 20.70 -5.30
N LEU A 64 -30.97 19.45 -4.85
CA LEU A 64 -30.49 19.01 -3.54
C LEU A 64 -28.98 19.16 -3.38
N ILE A 65 -28.21 18.82 -4.43
CA ILE A 65 -26.75 18.99 -4.41
C ILE A 65 -26.39 20.47 -4.44
N SER A 66 -27.01 21.28 -5.29
CA SER A 66 -26.73 22.73 -5.36
C SER A 66 -27.13 23.47 -4.08
N GLU A 67 -28.19 23.03 -3.40
CA GLU A 67 -28.61 23.60 -2.12
C GLU A 67 -27.67 23.22 -0.96
N LYS A 68 -27.12 21.99 -0.97
CA LYS A 68 -26.21 21.50 0.08
C LYS A 68 -24.72 21.70 -0.23
N ALA A 69 -24.34 21.95 -1.48
CA ALA A 69 -22.96 22.21 -1.89
C ALA A 69 -22.33 23.39 -1.13
N PRO A 70 -23.00 24.54 -0.92
CA PRO A 70 -22.44 25.65 -0.13
C PRO A 70 -22.24 25.27 1.34
N ALA A 71 -23.07 24.41 1.91
CA ALA A 71 -22.91 23.92 3.27
C ALA A 71 -21.74 22.95 3.38
N ILE A 72 -21.54 22.08 2.38
CA ILE A 72 -20.40 21.17 2.28
C ILE A 72 -19.11 21.96 2.06
N GLU A 73 -19.09 22.94 1.16
CA GLU A 73 -17.97 23.85 0.92
C GLU A 73 -17.68 24.72 2.15
N GLY A 74 -18.70 25.16 2.87
CA GLY A 74 -18.53 25.89 4.13
C GLY A 74 -17.92 25.02 5.24
N VAL A 75 -18.37 23.78 5.39
CA VAL A 75 -17.81 22.83 6.38
C VAL A 75 -16.39 22.42 6.00
N LEU A 76 -16.14 22.05 4.74
CA LEU A 76 -14.80 21.73 4.24
C LEU A 76 -13.88 22.94 4.27
N GLY A 77 -14.38 24.11 3.91
CA GLY A 77 -13.67 25.38 3.96
C GLY A 77 -13.28 25.74 5.40
N ASN A 78 -14.19 25.57 6.36
CA ASN A 78 -13.92 25.80 7.78
C ASN A 78 -12.98 24.73 8.38
N LEU A 79 -13.07 23.47 7.92
CA LEU A 79 -12.13 22.42 8.30
C LEU A 79 -10.74 22.66 7.70
N ALA A 80 -10.68 23.19 6.48
CA ALA A 80 -9.44 23.46 5.76
C ALA A 80 -8.72 24.71 6.23
N HIS A 81 -9.46 25.78 6.55
CA HIS A 81 -8.93 26.97 7.21
C HIS A 81 -8.74 26.76 8.72
N GLY A 82 -9.36 25.72 9.27
CA GLY A 82 -9.21 25.32 10.66
C GLY A 82 -7.83 24.71 10.93
N ARG A 83 -7.46 24.67 12.22
CA ARG A 83 -6.25 23.99 12.70
C ARG A 83 -6.27 22.48 12.44
N PHE A 84 -7.40 21.92 12.00
CA PHE A 84 -7.57 20.48 11.81
C PHE A 84 -6.63 19.91 10.73
N ILE A 85 -6.54 20.53 9.54
CA ILE A 85 -5.59 20.08 8.51
C ILE A 85 -4.14 20.19 9.02
N GLN A 86 -3.82 21.25 9.76
CA GLN A 86 -2.50 21.40 10.37
C GLN A 86 -2.20 20.30 11.39
N VAL A 87 -3.17 19.94 12.23
CA VAL A 87 -3.06 18.83 13.20
C VAL A 87 -2.88 17.50 12.47
N LEU A 88 -3.66 17.21 11.43
CA LEU A 88 -3.50 15.99 10.63
C LEU A 88 -2.12 15.93 9.95
N PHE A 89 -1.66 17.06 9.40
CA PHE A 89 -0.33 17.15 8.82
C PHE A 89 0.76 16.84 9.85
N TRP A 90 0.72 17.48 11.02
CA TRP A 90 1.71 17.25 12.08
C TRP A 90 1.62 15.85 12.68
N LEU A 91 0.42 15.27 12.77
CA LEU A 91 0.22 13.88 13.17
C LEU A 91 0.89 12.94 12.16
N PHE A 92 0.68 13.16 10.86
CA PHE A 92 1.32 12.36 9.81
C PHE A 92 2.85 12.49 9.85
N VAL A 93 3.38 13.70 9.94
CA VAL A 93 4.83 13.95 10.09
C VAL A 93 5.37 13.29 11.36
N GLY A 94 4.66 13.42 12.48
CA GLY A 94 5.01 12.81 13.76
C GLY A 94 5.06 11.29 13.68
N CYS A 95 4.09 10.65 13.02
CA CYS A 95 4.11 9.21 12.76
C CYS A 95 5.32 8.79 11.94
N ILE A 96 5.68 9.52 10.87
CA ILE A 96 6.86 9.23 10.06
C ILE A 96 8.14 9.33 10.90
N VAL A 97 8.32 10.44 11.63
CA VAL A 97 9.50 10.65 12.47
C VAL A 97 9.60 9.58 13.56
N TYR A 98 8.49 9.26 14.21
CA TYR A 98 8.42 8.19 15.21
C TYR A 98 8.84 6.84 14.61
N ILE A 99 8.29 6.46 13.45
CA ILE A 99 8.64 5.21 12.76
C ILE A 99 10.14 5.19 12.42
N LEU A 100 10.71 6.29 11.94
CA LEU A 100 12.15 6.37 11.62
C LEU A 100 13.02 6.18 12.87
N ILE A 101 12.73 6.89 13.96
CA ILE A 101 13.46 6.76 15.21
C ILE A 101 13.33 5.34 15.75
N TRP A 102 12.12 4.77 15.71
CA TRP A 102 11.86 3.40 16.15
C TRP A 102 12.65 2.38 15.32
N ILE A 103 12.69 2.51 13.99
CA ILE A 103 13.47 1.62 13.11
C ILE A 103 14.96 1.70 13.45
N VAL A 104 15.52 2.91 13.59
CA VAL A 104 16.94 3.13 13.90
C VAL A 104 17.29 2.53 15.27
N GLY A 105 16.47 2.78 16.29
CA GLY A 105 16.67 2.23 17.63
C GLY A 105 16.64 0.70 17.64
N ASN A 106 15.66 0.09 16.96
CA ASN A 106 15.58 -1.37 16.84
C ASN A 106 16.78 -1.95 16.08
N PHE A 107 17.25 -1.27 15.04
CA PHE A 107 18.42 -1.71 14.28
C PHE A 107 19.69 -1.78 15.15
N PHE A 108 19.96 -0.73 15.95
CA PHE A 108 21.11 -0.72 16.86
C PHE A 108 20.99 -1.76 17.98
N THR A 109 19.82 -1.90 18.58
CA THR A 109 19.56 -2.95 19.59
C THR A 109 19.77 -4.33 19.00
N ASN A 110 19.30 -4.57 17.78
CA ASN A 110 19.46 -5.85 17.08
C ASN A 110 20.95 -6.15 16.80
N ILE A 111 21.75 -5.17 16.33
CA ILE A 111 23.20 -5.35 16.16
C ILE A 111 23.88 -5.66 17.49
N ARG A 112 23.55 -4.93 18.56
CA ARG A 112 24.14 -5.19 19.88
C ARG A 112 23.84 -6.61 20.35
N ASN A 113 22.59 -7.06 20.18
CA ASN A 113 22.20 -8.41 20.54
C ASN A 113 22.92 -9.46 19.69
N ASP A 114 23.11 -9.22 18.39
CA ASP A 114 23.88 -10.11 17.50
C ASP A 114 25.35 -10.24 17.94
N ILE A 115 25.97 -9.15 18.41
CA ILE A 115 27.34 -9.12 18.95
C ILE A 115 27.41 -9.92 20.25
N VAL A 116 26.49 -9.67 21.18
CA VAL A 116 26.43 -10.38 22.46
C VAL A 116 26.18 -11.88 22.24
N ALA A 117 25.34 -12.25 21.25
CA ALA A 117 25.12 -13.64 20.87
C ALA A 117 26.38 -14.34 20.31
N ASP A 118 27.26 -13.60 19.64
CA ASP A 118 28.56 -14.09 19.16
C ASP A 118 29.55 -14.35 20.31
N GLU A 119 29.39 -13.69 21.46
CA GLU A 119 30.29 -13.83 22.62
C GLU A 119 29.98 -15.01 23.54
N TYR A 120 28.81 -15.66 23.43
CA TYR A 120 28.46 -16.83 24.25
C TYR A 120 29.17 -18.12 23.80
N LEU A 121 29.23 -19.12 24.68
CA LEU A 121 29.88 -20.42 24.44
C LEU A 121 29.29 -21.13 23.21
N HIS A 122 30.08 -21.23 22.15
CA HIS A 122 29.69 -21.93 20.92
C HIS A 122 30.24 -23.37 20.86
N PRO A 123 29.51 -24.32 20.24
CA PRO A 123 30.04 -25.65 19.97
C PRO A 123 31.26 -25.57 19.03
N THR A 124 32.13 -26.58 19.07
CA THR A 124 33.35 -26.64 18.26
C THR A 124 33.13 -26.59 16.74
N SER A 125 31.91 -26.88 16.28
CA SER A 125 31.50 -26.75 14.87
C SER A 125 31.14 -25.32 14.44
N TYR A 126 31.16 -24.35 15.36
CA TYR A 126 30.79 -22.96 15.08
C TYR A 126 31.86 -22.26 14.24
N LYS A 127 31.42 -21.66 13.13
CA LYS A 127 32.25 -20.82 12.28
C LYS A 127 31.72 -19.40 12.32
N ARG A 128 32.42 -18.53 13.04
CA ARG A 128 32.10 -17.10 13.19
C ARG A 128 31.81 -16.41 11.85
N ALA A 129 32.64 -16.67 10.84
CA ALA A 129 32.44 -16.12 9.49
C ALA A 129 31.09 -16.53 8.86
N GLY A 130 30.64 -17.77 9.09
CA GLY A 130 29.36 -18.25 8.56
C GLY A 130 28.15 -17.63 9.29
N TYR A 131 28.26 -17.44 10.60
CA TYR A 131 27.25 -16.75 11.40
C TYR A 131 27.05 -15.31 10.93
N TRP A 132 28.13 -14.52 10.89
CA TRP A 132 28.08 -13.14 10.44
C TRP A 132 27.66 -13.04 8.96
N GLY A 133 28.12 -13.94 8.11
CA GLY A 133 27.68 -14.02 6.70
C GLY A 133 26.16 -14.21 6.56
N SER A 134 25.56 -15.08 7.38
CA SER A 134 24.10 -15.27 7.42
C SER A 134 23.38 -14.02 7.92
N ILE A 135 23.85 -13.39 8.99
CA ILE A 135 23.25 -12.16 9.55
C ILE A 135 23.28 -11.02 8.53
N PHE A 136 24.44 -10.74 7.93
CA PHE A 136 24.58 -9.70 6.91
C PHE A 136 23.68 -9.98 5.71
N SER A 137 23.62 -11.23 5.23
CA SER A 137 22.78 -11.60 4.09
C SER A 137 21.29 -11.31 4.35
N ARG A 138 20.78 -11.61 5.55
CA ARG A 138 19.39 -11.32 5.92
C ARG A 138 19.11 -9.81 5.96
N LYS A 139 20.02 -9.02 6.54
CA LYS A 139 19.87 -7.55 6.62
C LYS A 139 19.98 -6.89 5.25
N ILE A 140 20.94 -7.30 4.42
CA ILE A 140 21.08 -6.81 3.03
C ILE A 140 19.81 -7.13 2.23
N PHE A 141 19.33 -8.37 2.29
CA PHE A 141 18.10 -8.77 1.60
C PHE A 141 16.89 -7.93 2.03
N PHE A 142 16.75 -7.66 3.33
CA PHE A 142 15.71 -6.78 3.85
C PHE A 142 15.82 -5.34 3.31
N VAL A 143 17.02 -4.75 3.35
CA VAL A 143 17.25 -3.41 2.81
C VAL A 143 16.95 -3.35 1.31
N SER A 144 17.36 -4.36 0.54
CA SER A 144 17.03 -4.45 -0.89
C SER A 144 15.52 -4.49 -1.13
N ILE A 145 14.76 -5.26 -0.34
CA ILE A 145 13.29 -5.29 -0.43
C ILE A 145 12.69 -3.91 -0.11
N LEU A 146 13.18 -3.21 0.91
CA LEU A 146 12.71 -1.87 1.23
C LEU A 146 12.97 -0.87 0.09
N VAL A 147 14.14 -0.94 -0.54
CA VAL A 147 14.46 -0.11 -1.70
C VAL A 147 13.53 -0.40 -2.88
N ILE A 148 13.26 -1.69 -3.17
CA ILE A 148 12.31 -2.10 -4.20
C ILE A 148 10.90 -1.60 -3.88
N LEU A 149 10.45 -1.73 -2.63
CA LEU A 149 9.14 -1.25 -2.19
C LEU A 149 9.03 0.26 -2.30
N ALA A 150 10.05 1.03 -1.92
CA ALA A 150 10.07 2.48 -2.06
C ALA A 150 10.03 2.92 -3.53
N ALA A 151 10.82 2.28 -4.40
CA ALA A 151 10.79 2.53 -5.83
C ALA A 151 9.44 2.16 -6.45
N TYR A 152 8.82 1.08 -5.98
CA TYR A 152 7.48 0.66 -6.38
C TYR A 152 6.41 1.65 -5.96
N ILE A 153 6.44 2.15 -4.71
CA ILE A 153 5.49 3.19 -4.25
C ILE A 153 5.62 4.44 -5.12
N TYR A 154 6.85 4.91 -5.36
CA TYR A 154 7.08 6.10 -6.18
C TYR A 154 6.56 5.94 -7.63
N SER A 155 6.91 4.84 -8.29
CA SER A 155 6.50 4.58 -9.67
C SER A 155 5.01 4.23 -9.78
N GLY A 156 4.48 3.44 -8.83
CA GLY A 156 3.08 3.06 -8.73
C GLY A 156 2.17 4.27 -8.53
N LEU A 157 2.52 5.22 -7.66
CA LEU A 157 1.75 6.46 -7.48
C LEU A 157 1.66 7.27 -8.78
N LYS A 158 2.76 7.38 -9.53
CA LYS A 158 2.76 8.05 -10.84
C LYS A 158 1.86 7.32 -11.83
N LEU A 159 1.98 5.99 -11.90
CA LEU A 159 1.22 5.19 -12.86
C LEU A 159 -0.28 5.20 -12.55
N VAL A 160 -0.66 5.12 -11.27
CA VAL A 160 -2.05 5.23 -10.82
C VAL A 160 -2.61 6.64 -11.13
N ALA A 161 -1.81 7.71 -10.96
CA ALA A 161 -2.23 9.04 -11.37
C ALA A 161 -2.49 9.14 -12.89
N THR A 162 -1.62 8.56 -13.72
CA THR A 162 -1.85 8.50 -15.17
C THR A 162 -3.09 7.67 -15.52
N LEU A 163 -3.32 6.54 -14.85
CA LEU A 163 -4.54 5.74 -15.05
C LEU A 163 -5.79 6.51 -14.63
N ALA A 164 -5.72 7.34 -13.59
CA ALA A 164 -6.82 8.21 -13.20
C ALA A 164 -7.13 9.22 -14.31
N ASP A 165 -6.13 9.90 -14.87
CA ASP A 165 -6.32 10.84 -15.99
C ASP A 165 -6.93 10.15 -17.23
N LEU A 166 -6.45 8.94 -17.57
CA LEU A 166 -6.99 8.15 -18.67
C LEU A 166 -8.44 7.68 -18.42
N THR A 167 -8.77 7.37 -17.18
CA THR A 167 -10.12 7.04 -16.74
C THR A 167 -11.05 8.24 -16.95
N TYR A 168 -10.60 9.43 -16.58
CA TYR A 168 -11.34 10.67 -16.83
C TYR A 168 -11.57 10.93 -18.32
N LEU A 169 -10.54 10.78 -19.16
CA LEU A 169 -10.68 10.93 -20.61
C LEU A 169 -11.68 9.93 -21.20
N ALA A 170 -11.68 8.68 -20.72
CA ALA A 170 -12.65 7.67 -21.16
C ALA A 170 -14.10 8.04 -20.78
N PHE A 171 -14.31 8.73 -19.66
CA PHE A 171 -15.63 9.27 -19.28
C PHE A 171 -16.05 10.47 -20.11
N LYS A 172 -15.09 11.34 -20.49
CA LYS A 172 -15.39 12.55 -21.27
C LYS A 172 -15.78 12.23 -22.71
N ASP A 173 -15.01 11.38 -23.37
CA ASP A 173 -15.21 10.99 -24.78
C ASP A 173 -15.92 9.62 -24.83
N PHE A 174 -17.12 9.55 -24.25
CA PHE A 174 -17.77 8.27 -23.96
C PHE A 174 -18.36 7.60 -25.20
N GLU A 175 -17.62 6.65 -25.77
CA GLU A 175 -18.13 5.67 -26.71
C GLU A 175 -18.42 4.37 -25.96
N ILE A 176 -19.69 3.97 -25.86
CA ILE A 176 -20.16 2.89 -24.96
C ILE A 176 -19.22 1.67 -24.96
N VAL A 177 -18.95 1.10 -26.13
CA VAL A 177 -18.17 -0.14 -26.22
C VAL A 177 -16.69 0.09 -25.88
N LEU A 178 -16.07 1.11 -26.49
CA LEU A 178 -14.63 1.34 -26.36
C LEU A 178 -14.26 1.90 -24.97
N SER A 179 -15.06 2.83 -24.45
CA SER A 179 -14.86 3.43 -23.14
C SER A 179 -15.12 2.43 -22.01
N SER A 180 -16.15 1.58 -22.09
CA SER A 180 -16.35 0.52 -21.10
C SER A 180 -15.18 -0.46 -21.05
N LEU A 181 -14.65 -0.88 -22.21
CA LEU A 181 -13.50 -1.78 -22.27
C LEU A 181 -12.24 -1.13 -21.69
N LYS A 182 -11.97 0.15 -22.00
CA LYS A 182 -10.88 0.93 -21.42
C LYS A 182 -11.00 1.04 -19.89
N LEU A 183 -12.18 1.39 -19.39
CA LEU A 183 -12.45 1.53 -17.95
C LEU A 183 -12.21 0.22 -17.20
N VAL A 184 -12.68 -0.91 -17.73
CA VAL A 184 -12.40 -2.24 -17.16
C VAL A 184 -10.90 -2.50 -17.17
N GLY A 185 -10.20 -2.21 -18.27
CA GLY A 185 -8.75 -2.35 -18.37
C GLY A 185 -7.97 -1.54 -17.32
N TYR A 186 -8.33 -0.26 -17.13
CA TYR A 186 -7.70 0.60 -16.13
C TYR A 186 -7.98 0.14 -14.70
N LEU A 187 -9.19 -0.35 -14.44
CA LEU A 187 -9.58 -0.88 -13.14
C LEU A 187 -8.80 -2.16 -12.83
N VAL A 188 -8.74 -3.10 -13.76
CA VAL A 188 -7.96 -4.35 -13.62
C VAL A 188 -6.47 -4.04 -13.44
N THR A 189 -5.93 -3.09 -14.20
CA THR A 189 -4.52 -2.69 -14.08
C THR A 189 -4.25 -2.10 -12.69
N THR A 190 -5.13 -1.23 -12.20
CA THR A 190 -5.01 -0.66 -10.84
C THR A 190 -5.08 -1.76 -9.78
N ALA A 191 -5.98 -2.73 -9.93
CA ALA A 191 -6.09 -3.87 -9.00
C ALA A 191 -4.83 -4.72 -8.96
N ILE A 192 -4.20 -4.97 -10.11
CA ILE A 192 -2.91 -5.66 -10.18
C ILE A 192 -1.83 -4.87 -9.43
N LEU A 193 -1.79 -3.54 -9.57
CA LEU A 193 -0.82 -2.71 -8.86
C LEU A 193 -1.04 -2.74 -7.34
N VAL A 194 -2.30 -2.69 -6.90
CA VAL A 194 -2.65 -2.82 -5.47
C VAL A 194 -2.22 -4.19 -4.94
N GLN A 195 -2.45 -5.26 -5.70
CA GLN A 195 -2.03 -6.60 -5.30
C GLN A 195 -0.51 -6.74 -5.20
N ILE A 196 0.24 -6.21 -6.17
CA ILE A 196 1.72 -6.20 -6.11
C ILE A 196 2.20 -5.43 -4.88
N PHE A 197 1.57 -4.30 -4.54
CA PHE A 197 1.89 -3.54 -3.33
C PHE A 197 1.74 -4.39 -2.06
N PHE A 198 0.63 -5.13 -1.92
CA PHE A 198 0.40 -6.00 -0.78
C PHE A 198 1.40 -7.16 -0.72
N VAL A 199 1.73 -7.76 -1.86
CA VAL A 199 2.74 -8.82 -1.95
C VAL A 199 4.11 -8.31 -1.48
N LEU A 200 4.57 -7.16 -2.01
CA LEU A 200 5.86 -6.58 -1.62
C LEU A 200 5.90 -6.20 -0.13
N THR A 201 4.82 -5.60 0.38
CA THR A 201 4.70 -5.26 1.81
C THR A 201 4.70 -6.52 2.68
N GLY A 202 4.03 -7.57 2.24
CA GLY A 202 4.01 -8.88 2.90
C GLY A 202 5.39 -9.53 2.95
N ILE A 203 6.16 -9.45 1.86
CA ILE A 203 7.56 -9.92 1.81
C ILE A 203 8.42 -9.11 2.77
N ALA A 204 8.34 -7.77 2.73
CA ALA A 204 9.08 -6.89 3.64
C ALA A 204 8.80 -7.22 5.11
N THR A 205 7.52 -7.42 5.46
CA THR A 205 7.09 -7.77 6.82
C THR A 205 7.62 -9.14 7.27
N LYS A 206 7.61 -10.15 6.39
CA LYS A 206 8.14 -11.48 6.71
C LYS A 206 9.65 -11.45 6.87
N THR A 207 10.36 -10.74 5.99
CA THR A 207 11.81 -10.59 6.07
C THR A 207 12.20 -9.82 7.34
N TRP A 208 11.45 -8.79 7.73
CA TRP A 208 11.60 -8.15 9.03
C TRP A 208 11.46 -9.17 10.16
N LYS A 209 10.36 -9.93 10.20
CA LYS A 209 10.16 -10.98 11.23
C LYS A 209 11.30 -12.00 11.26
N LEU A 210 11.89 -12.35 10.12
CA LEU A 210 13.04 -13.27 10.06
C LEU A 210 14.33 -12.70 10.66
N ILE A 211 14.50 -11.37 10.69
CA ILE A 211 15.63 -10.72 11.36
C ILE A 211 15.45 -10.74 12.88
N TYR A 212 14.20 -10.67 13.38
CA TYR A 212 13.91 -10.60 14.81
C TYR A 212 13.47 -11.92 15.44
N LYS A 213 13.33 -13.01 14.68
CA LYS A 213 12.89 -14.31 15.20
C LYS A 213 13.95 -15.00 16.07
N ASP A 214 15.21 -14.65 15.87
CA ASP A 214 16.35 -15.26 16.56
C ASP A 214 16.86 -14.38 17.74
N LEU A 215 16.11 -13.33 18.10
CA LEU A 215 16.26 -12.52 19.30
C LEU A 215 15.36 -13.03 20.43
#